data_AF-A0A4S2J6N5-F1
#
_entry.id   AF-A0A4S2J6N5-F1
#
_cell.length_a   1.000
_cell.length_b   1.000
_cell.length_c   1.000
_cell.angle_alpha   90.00
_cell.angle_beta   90.00
_cell.angle_gamma   90.00
#
_symmetry.space_group_name_H-M   'P 1'
#
loop_
_entity.id
_entity.type
_entity.pdbx_description
1 polymer ?
#
loop_
_entity_poly.entity_id
_entity_poly.type
_entity_poly.pdbx_seq_one_letter_code
_entity_poly.pdbx_strand_id
1 'polypeptide(L)'
;MADAVPDAAAGATAETAAETVAATPLGDGGGKVTFVGAGPGAADLLTFRAARAIAEADVVIWAASLVQAEVLEHARADAEVLDSAAMSLEQVVAVYARARAEGLKVARIHSGDPALWGGTQEQLDRCAELGIDTEVVPGVSSFSAVAALARRELTIPEVAQSVVLTRLGGGKTPMPPGEEVREFARHGTTMALFLSAARSGQLVRELLEGGYPTSTPVIVAYQATWPEELIVRCTIATLEETVKEHKLWKHTLFLVGPALAARGTRSHLYHPGHFHGFRKADPGARRALRERGAGS
;
A
#
# COMPACT_ATOMS: atom_id res chain seq x y z
N MET A 1 0.62 54.18 -42.30
CA MET A 1 -0.36 53.30 -41.64
C MET A 1 0.01 51.88 -42.05
N ALA A 2 1.07 51.24 -41.55
CA ALA A 2 1.60 51.13 -40.19
C ALA A 2 0.54 50.61 -39.21
N ASP A 3 0.23 49.32 -39.31
CA ASP A 3 -0.38 48.56 -38.22
C ASP A 3 0.61 47.48 -37.78
N ALA A 4 1.07 47.67 -36.55
CA ALA A 4 2.07 46.89 -35.88
C ALA A 4 1.46 45.60 -35.31
N VAL A 5 2.22 44.52 -35.43
CA VAL A 5 2.01 43.26 -34.73
C VAL A 5 2.31 43.48 -33.24
N PRO A 6 1.42 43.12 -32.29
CA PRO A 6 1.75 43.15 -30.88
C PRO A 6 2.44 41.83 -30.46
N ASP A 7 3.69 42.02 -30.04
CA ASP A 7 4.37 41.43 -28.89
C ASP A 7 3.97 40.02 -28.42
N ALA A 8 4.83 39.05 -28.73
CA ALA A 8 4.78 37.71 -28.14
C ALA A 8 5.41 37.76 -26.75
N ALA A 9 4.54 37.64 -25.74
CA ALA A 9 4.88 37.59 -24.34
C ALA A 9 5.96 36.55 -24.01
N ALA A 10 6.93 36.98 -23.21
CA ALA A 10 7.94 36.16 -22.55
C ALA A 10 7.28 35.05 -21.71
N GLY A 11 7.45 33.80 -22.14
CA GLY A 11 7.14 32.62 -21.35
C GLY A 11 8.27 32.35 -20.35
N ALA A 12 8.03 32.70 -19.09
CA ALA A 12 8.90 32.36 -17.97
C ALA A 12 9.07 30.83 -17.88
N THR A 13 10.31 30.37 -17.96
CA THR A 13 10.69 29.01 -17.61
C THR A 13 10.52 28.83 -16.11
N ALA A 14 9.44 28.17 -15.68
CA ALA A 14 9.29 27.71 -14.30
C ALA A 14 10.30 26.58 -14.05
N GLU A 15 11.46 26.96 -13.52
CA GLU A 15 12.41 26.03 -12.92
C GLU A 15 11.71 25.38 -11.71
N THR A 16 11.26 24.14 -11.90
CA THR A 16 10.73 23.31 -10.82
C THR A 16 11.92 22.84 -9.99
N ALA A 17 12.23 23.57 -8.92
CA ALA A 17 13.20 23.10 -7.93
C ALA A 17 12.69 21.78 -7.34
N ALA A 18 13.50 20.73 -7.41
CA ALA A 18 13.22 19.47 -6.74
C ALA A 18 13.17 19.71 -5.23
N GLU A 19 11.98 19.71 -4.66
CA GLU A 19 11.80 19.79 -3.22
C GLU A 19 12.32 18.49 -2.61
N THR A 20 13.41 18.60 -1.85
CA THR A 20 13.95 17.45 -1.13
C THR A 20 13.03 17.23 0.06
N VAL A 21 12.35 16.08 0.13
CA VAL A 21 11.61 15.67 1.33
C VAL A 21 12.62 15.35 2.41
N ALA A 22 13.21 16.38 3.02
CA ALA A 22 14.01 16.24 4.21
C ALA A 22 13.08 15.80 5.35
N ALA A 23 13.57 14.93 6.23
CA ALA A 23 12.89 14.68 7.49
C ALA A 23 12.62 16.02 8.18
N THR A 24 11.36 16.25 8.58
CA THR A 24 10.95 17.47 9.29
C THR A 24 11.94 17.73 10.43
N PRO A 25 12.51 18.96 10.55
CA PRO A 25 13.44 19.27 11.62
C PRO A 25 12.75 18.99 12.97
N LEU A 26 13.45 18.30 13.87
CA LEU A 26 12.98 18.07 15.24
C LEU A 26 12.72 19.42 15.90
N GLY A 27 11.45 19.70 16.19
CA GLY A 27 10.98 20.91 16.85
C GLY A 27 11.48 21.03 18.28
N ASP A 28 11.25 22.20 18.86
CA ASP A 28 11.73 22.74 20.13
C ASP A 28 11.26 22.02 21.42
N GLY A 29 10.95 20.72 21.37
CA GLY A 29 10.47 19.94 22.51
C GLY A 29 8.95 19.94 22.70
N GLY A 30 8.18 20.46 21.73
CA GLY A 30 6.76 20.11 21.59
C GLY A 30 6.59 18.62 21.28
N GLY A 31 5.50 17.98 21.72
CA GLY A 31 5.28 16.53 21.57
C GLY A 31 5.43 15.99 20.14
N LYS A 32 5.34 14.66 19.98
CA LYS A 32 5.57 13.97 18.69
C LYS A 32 4.46 12.98 18.39
N VAL A 33 3.97 12.96 17.15
CA VAL A 33 3.04 11.92 16.65
C VAL A 33 3.77 11.01 15.66
N THR A 34 3.82 9.72 15.96
CA THR A 34 4.37 8.70 15.06
C THR A 34 3.22 7.88 14.48
N PHE A 35 3.02 7.97 13.17
CA PHE A 35 2.07 7.15 12.43
C PHE A 35 2.71 5.81 12.10
N VAL A 36 2.18 4.73 12.67
CA VAL A 36 2.81 3.41 12.67
C VAL A 36 2.01 2.44 11.81
N GLY A 37 2.64 1.88 10.77
CA GLY A 37 2.10 0.73 10.06
C GLY A 37 2.17 -0.55 10.90
N ALA A 38 1.02 -1.08 11.28
CA ALA A 38 0.89 -2.29 12.11
C ALA A 38 1.16 -3.58 11.34
N GLY A 39 1.18 -3.53 10.01
CA GLY A 39 1.20 -4.73 9.19
C GLY A 39 -0.20 -5.34 8.95
N PRO A 40 -0.28 -6.53 8.34
CA PRO A 40 -1.53 -7.12 7.85
C PRO A 40 -2.42 -7.72 8.95
N GLY A 41 -1.87 -7.98 10.15
CA GLY A 41 -2.58 -8.68 11.21
C GLY A 41 -1.66 -9.15 12.31
N ALA A 42 -0.81 -10.14 12.01
CA ALA A 42 0.12 -10.71 12.98
C ALA A 42 1.08 -9.65 13.54
N ALA A 43 1.22 -9.62 14.88
CA ALA A 43 2.07 -8.65 15.56
C ALA A 43 3.56 -8.84 15.25
N ASP A 44 4.00 -10.05 14.88
CA ASP A 44 5.38 -10.33 14.48
C ASP A 44 5.77 -9.74 13.10
N LEU A 45 4.79 -9.19 12.37
CA LEU A 45 5.00 -8.42 11.15
C LEU A 45 5.13 -6.91 11.39
N LEU A 46 5.08 -6.46 12.64
CA LEU A 46 5.53 -5.12 13.00
C LEU A 46 7.00 -4.94 12.60
N THR A 47 7.32 -3.78 12.05
CA THR A 47 8.73 -3.41 11.88
C THR A 47 9.34 -3.13 13.25
N PHE A 48 10.66 -3.33 13.41
CA PHE A 48 11.33 -2.97 14.67
C PHE A 48 11.15 -1.49 15.03
N ARG A 49 11.04 -0.61 14.02
CA ARG A 49 10.76 0.82 14.24
C ARG A 49 9.33 1.04 14.75
N ALA A 50 8.36 0.29 14.23
CA ALA A 50 6.97 0.35 14.67
C ALA A 50 6.83 -0.09 16.13
N ALA A 51 7.36 -1.26 16.47
CA ALA A 51 7.34 -1.77 17.85
C ALA A 51 8.02 -0.80 18.83
N ARG A 52 9.16 -0.20 18.45
CA ARG A 52 9.84 0.82 19.27
C ARG A 52 8.99 2.07 19.45
N ALA A 53 8.35 2.57 18.39
CA ALA A 53 7.49 3.75 18.48
C ALA A 53 6.29 3.52 19.41
N ILE A 54 5.70 2.32 19.39
CA ILE A 54 4.61 1.92 20.30
C ILE A 54 5.14 1.84 21.74
N ALA A 55 6.30 1.22 21.97
CA ALA A 55 6.89 1.06 23.29
C ALA A 55 7.29 2.39 23.97
N GLU A 56 7.70 3.37 23.18
CA GLU A 56 8.11 4.70 23.67
C GLU A 56 6.95 5.69 23.84
N ALA A 57 5.74 5.36 23.37
CA ALA A 57 4.62 6.29 23.37
C ALA A 57 3.98 6.44 24.75
N ASP A 58 3.61 7.68 25.09
CA ASP A 58 2.80 7.98 26.26
C ASP A 58 1.30 7.77 25.96
N VAL A 59 0.91 7.96 24.69
CA VAL A 59 -0.46 7.70 24.20
C VAL A 59 -0.42 6.81 22.96
N VAL A 60 -1.17 5.72 22.97
CA VAL A 60 -1.33 4.81 21.83
C VAL A 60 -2.74 4.92 21.29
N ILE A 61 -2.89 5.38 20.05
CA ILE A 61 -4.19 5.46 19.37
C ILE A 61 -4.24 4.37 18.29
N TRP A 62 -5.07 3.35 18.48
CA TRP A 62 -5.18 2.21 17.55
C TRP A 62 -6.61 2.07 17.01
N ALA A 63 -6.81 1.23 15.99
CA ALA A 63 -8.13 0.98 15.40
C ALA A 63 -8.52 -0.49 15.58
N ALA A 64 -9.27 -0.81 16.64
CA ALA A 64 -9.64 -2.19 16.98
C ALA A 64 -10.47 -2.89 15.88
N SER A 65 -11.03 -2.12 14.94
CA SER A 65 -11.77 -2.65 13.79
C SER A 65 -10.87 -3.26 12.71
N LEU A 66 -9.57 -2.94 12.68
CA LEU A 66 -8.65 -3.28 11.58
C LEU A 66 -7.28 -3.79 12.05
N VAL A 67 -6.97 -3.67 13.34
CA VAL A 67 -5.69 -4.05 13.94
C VAL A 67 -5.95 -5.04 15.08
N GLN A 68 -5.10 -6.05 15.19
CA GLN A 68 -5.15 -7.08 16.22
C GLN A 68 -4.61 -6.56 17.56
N ALA A 69 -5.23 -6.96 18.68
CA ALA A 69 -4.93 -6.41 20.01
C ALA A 69 -3.50 -6.72 20.47
N GLU A 70 -2.93 -7.80 19.95
CA GLU A 70 -1.58 -8.29 20.17
C GLU A 70 -0.51 -7.21 19.89
N VAL A 71 -0.76 -6.24 18.99
CA VAL A 71 0.19 -5.14 18.75
C VAL A 71 0.36 -4.24 19.98
N LEU A 72 -0.64 -4.20 20.88
CA LEU A 72 -0.61 -3.40 22.10
C LEU A 72 0.29 -4.00 23.17
N GLU A 73 0.70 -5.27 23.04
CA GLU A 73 1.67 -5.90 23.96
C GLU A 73 3.03 -5.21 23.92
N HIS A 74 3.32 -4.45 22.86
CA HIS A 74 4.50 -3.61 22.75
C HIS A 74 4.38 -2.28 23.48
N ALA A 75 3.17 -1.85 23.89
CA ALA A 75 2.99 -0.60 24.61
C ALA A 75 3.52 -0.72 26.04
N ARG A 76 4.08 0.38 26.55
CA ARG A 76 4.45 0.48 27.97
C ARG A 76 3.18 0.38 28.85
N ALA A 77 3.33 -0.20 30.04
CA ALA A 77 2.19 -0.50 30.92
C ALA A 77 1.39 0.72 31.39
N ASP A 78 2.02 1.90 31.39
CA ASP A 78 1.44 3.19 31.79
C ASP A 78 1.03 4.07 30.59
N ALA A 79 1.09 3.57 29.36
CA ALA A 79 0.57 4.29 28.20
C ALA A 79 -0.96 4.41 28.24
N GLU A 80 -1.48 5.59 27.88
CA GLU A 80 -2.91 5.77 27.64
C GLU A 80 -3.28 5.14 26.29
N VAL A 81 -4.17 4.13 26.29
CA VAL A 81 -4.60 3.44 25.07
C VAL A 81 -5.99 3.91 24.65
N LEU A 82 -6.11 4.42 23.43
CA LEU A 82 -7.35 4.98 22.86
C LEU A 82 -7.75 4.21 21.61
N ASP A 83 -9.00 3.72 21.57
CA ASP A 83 -9.57 3.08 20.37
C ASP A 83 -10.24 4.12 19.46
N SER A 84 -9.59 4.39 18.33
CA SER A 84 -10.09 5.31 17.32
C SER A 84 -11.30 4.80 16.55
N ALA A 85 -11.68 3.52 16.67
CA ALA A 85 -12.94 3.05 16.07
C ALA A 85 -14.17 3.75 16.68
N ALA A 86 -14.04 4.29 17.90
CA ALA A 86 -15.06 5.06 18.60
C ALA A 86 -14.83 6.59 18.55
N MET A 87 -13.83 7.06 17.81
CA MET A 87 -13.44 8.48 17.78
C MET A 87 -13.68 9.11 16.41
N SER A 88 -14.14 10.36 16.40
CA SER A 88 -14.07 11.22 15.22
C SER A 88 -12.65 11.75 15.01
N LEU A 89 -12.38 12.29 13.81
CA LEU A 89 -11.11 12.95 13.52
C LEU A 89 -10.85 14.11 14.50
N GLU A 90 -11.87 14.90 14.84
CA GLU A 90 -11.76 16.02 15.78
C GLU A 90 -11.34 15.55 17.18
N GLN A 91 -11.84 14.39 17.63
CA GLN A 91 -11.44 13.79 18.90
C GLN A 91 -9.98 13.31 18.86
N VAL A 92 -9.54 12.71 17.74
CA VAL A 92 -8.13 12.32 17.55
C VAL A 92 -7.22 13.55 17.51
N VAL A 93 -7.63 14.61 16.83
CA VAL A 93 -6.89 15.89 16.76
C VAL A 93 -6.76 16.55 18.13
N ALA A 94 -7.79 16.44 18.99
CA ALA A 94 -7.70 16.92 20.37
C ALA A 94 -6.59 16.19 21.17
N VAL A 95 -6.36 14.91 20.90
CA VAL A 95 -5.23 14.16 21.50
C VAL A 95 -3.89 14.71 20.99
N TYR A 96 -3.78 15.04 19.71
CA TYR A 96 -2.56 15.65 19.15
C TYR A 96 -2.29 17.04 19.75
N ALA A 97 -3.32 17.86 19.92
CA ALA A 97 -3.20 19.16 20.59
C ALA A 97 -2.73 19.01 22.05
N ARG A 98 -3.28 18.04 22.79
CA ARG A 98 -2.82 17.70 24.14
C ARG A 98 -1.35 17.27 24.14
N ALA A 99 -0.98 16.38 23.22
CA ALA A 99 0.40 15.92 23.10
C ALA A 99 1.38 17.06 22.82
N ARG A 100 1.00 18.03 21.97
CA ARG A 100 1.81 19.22 21.72
C ARG A 100 1.97 20.08 22.98
N ALA A 101 0.90 20.28 23.75
CA ALA A 101 0.88 21.11 24.95
C ALA A 101 1.70 20.50 26.10
N GLU A 102 1.65 19.18 26.25
CA GLU A 102 2.25 18.46 27.37
C GLU A 102 3.60 17.80 27.03
N GLY A 103 4.03 17.86 25.76
CA GLY A 103 5.29 17.23 25.32
C GLY A 103 5.22 15.70 25.19
N LEU A 104 4.02 15.15 24.96
CA LEU A 104 3.80 13.70 24.91
C LEU A 104 4.19 13.08 23.55
N LYS A 105 4.59 11.81 23.59
CA LYS A 105 4.76 10.96 22.41
C LYS A 105 3.48 10.18 22.14
N VAL A 106 2.97 10.28 20.91
CA VAL A 106 1.79 9.55 20.45
C VAL A 106 2.20 8.52 19.41
N ALA A 107 1.78 7.27 19.57
CA ALA A 107 1.80 6.26 18.52
C ALA A 107 0.40 6.13 17.91
N ARG A 108 0.23 6.59 16.67
CA ARG A 108 -1.01 6.43 15.89
C ARG A 108 -0.90 5.19 15.01
N ILE A 109 -1.51 4.08 15.43
CA ILE A 109 -1.41 2.78 14.76
C ILE A 109 -2.44 2.69 13.62
N HIS A 110 -1.95 2.39 12.42
CA HIS A 110 -2.74 2.13 11.20
C HIS A 110 -2.54 0.69 10.73
N SER A 111 -3.59 0.05 10.22
CA SER A 111 -3.49 -1.28 9.60
C SER A 111 -2.65 -1.24 8.33
N GLY A 112 -1.84 -2.27 8.10
CA GLY A 112 -1.00 -2.39 6.90
C GLY A 112 0.11 -1.35 6.88
N ASP A 113 0.12 -0.52 5.83
CA ASP A 113 1.07 0.58 5.64
C ASP A 113 0.31 1.93 5.61
N PRO A 114 0.76 2.96 6.35
CA PRO A 114 0.06 4.25 6.40
C PRO A 114 -0.04 4.99 5.07
N ALA A 115 0.74 4.61 4.04
CA ALA A 115 0.67 5.21 2.71
C ALA A 115 -0.61 4.83 1.94
N LEU A 116 -1.36 3.82 2.39
CA LEU A 116 -2.47 3.24 1.63
C LEU A 116 -3.81 3.33 2.38
N TRP A 117 -4.71 4.19 1.90
CA TRP A 117 -6.13 4.30 2.32
C TRP A 117 -6.39 4.38 3.84
N GLY A 118 -5.39 4.76 4.64
CA GLY A 118 -5.47 4.81 6.10
C GLY A 118 -5.98 6.13 6.69
N GLY A 119 -6.24 7.16 5.87
CA GLY A 119 -6.55 8.50 6.37
C GLY A 119 -5.36 9.20 7.04
N THR A 120 -4.14 8.81 6.67
CA THR A 120 -2.91 9.36 7.28
C THR A 120 -2.67 10.80 6.85
N GLN A 121 -2.90 11.13 5.57
CA GLN A 121 -2.63 12.48 5.04
C GLN A 121 -3.44 13.57 5.75
N GLU A 122 -4.75 13.38 5.93
CA GLU A 122 -5.59 14.35 6.63
C GLU A 122 -5.12 14.59 8.07
N GLN A 123 -4.58 13.57 8.75
CA GLN A 123 -4.05 13.70 10.10
C GLN A 123 -2.67 14.38 10.12
N LEU A 124 -1.82 14.14 9.12
CA LEU A 124 -0.56 14.85 8.94
C LEU A 124 -0.79 16.34 8.72
N ASP A 125 -1.78 16.71 7.89
CA ASP A 125 -2.14 18.11 7.64
C ASP A 125 -2.59 18.80 8.95
N ARG A 126 -3.40 18.13 9.78
CA ARG A 126 -3.78 18.63 11.11
C ARG A 126 -2.61 18.76 12.07
N CYS A 127 -1.67 17.81 12.03
CA CYS A 127 -0.44 17.90 12.82
C CYS A 127 0.40 19.11 12.40
N ALA A 128 0.52 19.38 11.10
CA ALA A 128 1.22 20.54 10.59
C ALA A 128 0.56 21.86 11.04
N GLU A 129 -0.78 21.95 11.01
CA GLU A 129 -1.54 23.10 11.54
C GLU A 129 -1.27 23.34 13.04
N LEU A 130 -1.08 22.27 13.81
CA LEU A 130 -0.78 22.33 15.25
C LEU A 130 0.70 22.58 15.57
N GLY A 131 1.59 22.54 14.57
CA GLY A 131 3.04 22.63 14.78
C GLY A 131 3.58 21.50 15.65
N ILE A 132 3.10 20.26 15.44
CA ILE A 132 3.58 19.05 16.12
C ILE A 132 4.51 18.25 15.20
N ASP A 133 5.58 17.69 15.77
CA ASP A 133 6.50 16.85 15.02
C ASP A 133 5.83 15.54 14.63
N THR A 134 6.06 15.11 13.38
CA THR A 134 5.51 13.86 12.86
C THR A 134 6.58 12.94 12.29
N GLU A 135 6.36 11.63 12.43
CA GLU A 135 7.11 10.59 11.73
C GLU A 135 6.12 9.56 11.17
N VAL A 136 6.35 9.08 9.95
CA VAL A 136 5.62 7.94 9.39
C VAL A 136 6.55 6.73 9.34
N VAL A 137 6.15 5.67 10.02
CA VAL A 137 6.83 4.38 10.04
C VAL A 137 6.11 3.43 9.09
N PRO A 138 6.77 2.94 8.03
CA PRO A 138 6.14 2.03 7.08
C PRO A 138 5.81 0.68 7.74
N GLY A 139 4.84 -0.01 7.15
CA GLY A 139 4.39 -1.33 7.59
C GLY A 139 4.30 -2.32 6.44
N VAL A 140 4.10 -3.59 6.77
CA VAL A 140 3.87 -4.63 5.75
C VAL A 140 2.43 -4.52 5.25
N SER A 141 2.23 -4.07 4.01
CA SER A 141 0.88 -4.00 3.44
C SER A 141 0.28 -5.40 3.19
N SER A 142 -1.04 -5.51 3.21
CA SER A 142 -1.71 -6.81 3.05
C SER A 142 -1.45 -7.48 1.70
N PHE A 143 -1.19 -6.72 0.62
CA PHE A 143 -0.90 -7.33 -0.68
C PHE A 143 0.41 -8.12 -0.69
N SER A 144 1.45 -7.63 -0.01
CA SER A 144 2.73 -8.33 0.06
C SER A 144 2.64 -9.53 1.01
N ALA A 145 1.88 -9.41 2.11
CA ALA A 145 1.58 -10.52 3.01
C ALA A 145 0.83 -11.65 2.28
N VAL A 146 -0.23 -11.32 1.53
CA VAL A 146 -0.99 -12.30 0.75
C VAL A 146 -0.14 -12.92 -0.35
N ALA A 147 0.73 -12.15 -1.01
CA ALA A 147 1.68 -12.69 -1.98
C ALA A 147 2.64 -13.71 -1.34
N ALA A 148 3.14 -13.42 -0.13
CA ALA A 148 4.00 -14.33 0.63
C ALA A 148 3.27 -15.62 1.05
N LEU A 149 2.08 -15.50 1.62
CA LEU A 149 1.22 -16.64 2.00
C LEU A 149 0.86 -17.51 0.79
N ALA A 150 0.55 -16.87 -0.34
CA ALA A 150 0.28 -17.54 -1.59
C ALA A 150 1.53 -18.09 -2.28
N ARG A 151 2.74 -17.78 -1.77
CA ARG A 151 4.03 -18.12 -2.35
C ARG A 151 4.15 -17.70 -3.81
N ARG A 152 3.74 -16.46 -4.10
CA ARG A 152 3.78 -15.88 -5.45
C ARG A 152 4.55 -14.58 -5.47
N GLU A 153 5.45 -14.49 -6.44
CA GLU A 153 5.96 -13.21 -6.92
C GLU A 153 4.88 -12.56 -7.80
N LEU A 154 4.64 -11.26 -7.61
CA LEU A 154 3.61 -10.52 -8.35
C LEU A 154 4.11 -9.97 -9.69
N THR A 155 5.42 -9.96 -9.90
CA THR A 155 6.12 -9.40 -11.06
C THR A 155 6.99 -10.45 -11.76
N ILE A 156 6.35 -11.39 -12.44
CA ILE A 156 7.03 -12.50 -13.11
C ILE A 156 7.52 -12.06 -14.53
N PRO A 157 8.81 -12.26 -14.89
CA PRO A 157 9.33 -11.93 -16.22
C PRO A 157 8.49 -12.51 -17.36
N GLU A 158 8.27 -11.70 -18.40
CA GLU A 158 7.43 -12.01 -19.58
C GLU A 158 5.95 -12.32 -19.28
N VAL A 159 5.52 -12.20 -18.02
CA VAL A 159 4.12 -12.44 -17.60
C VAL A 159 3.49 -11.18 -17.04
N ALA A 160 4.13 -10.54 -16.04
CA ALA A 160 3.69 -9.31 -15.43
C ALA A 160 4.90 -8.56 -14.88
N GLN A 161 5.07 -7.28 -15.22
CA GLN A 161 6.17 -6.45 -14.69
C GLN A 161 5.65 -5.22 -13.92
N SER A 162 4.34 -5.19 -13.69
CA SER A 162 3.67 -4.11 -12.96
C SER A 162 2.66 -4.70 -11.99
N VAL A 163 2.46 -4.01 -10.86
CA VAL A 163 1.38 -4.32 -9.92
C VAL A 163 0.54 -3.07 -9.75
N VAL A 164 -0.76 -3.18 -9.99
CA VAL A 164 -1.71 -2.10 -9.71
C VAL A 164 -2.30 -2.33 -8.32
N LEU A 165 -2.15 -1.35 -7.42
CA LEU A 165 -2.85 -1.32 -6.15
C LEU A 165 -4.05 -0.38 -6.30
N THR A 166 -5.26 -0.90 -6.17
CA THR A 166 -6.47 -0.08 -6.30
C THR A 166 -7.62 -0.62 -5.43
N ARG A 167 -8.78 0.04 -5.49
CA ARG A 167 -10.02 -0.37 -4.85
C ARG A 167 -11.19 -0.20 -5.82
N LEU A 168 -12.26 -0.96 -5.59
CA LEU A 168 -13.50 -0.77 -6.33
C LEU A 168 -14.18 0.56 -5.98
N GLY A 169 -14.73 1.23 -7.00
CA GLY A 169 -15.60 2.38 -6.85
C GLY A 169 -16.96 2.06 -6.18
N GLY A 170 -17.84 3.05 -6.11
CA GLY A 170 -19.17 2.92 -5.51
C GLY A 170 -19.20 2.86 -3.97
N GLY A 171 -18.10 3.24 -3.32
CA GLY A 171 -18.04 3.47 -1.87
C GLY A 171 -18.44 4.90 -1.49
N LYS A 172 -18.23 5.26 -0.21
CA LYS A 172 -18.49 6.61 0.31
C LYS A 172 -17.63 7.70 -0.36
N THR A 173 -16.39 7.33 -0.71
CA THR A 173 -15.45 8.23 -1.40
C THR A 173 -15.37 7.83 -2.88
N PRO A 174 -15.66 8.76 -3.82
CA PRO A 174 -15.57 8.47 -5.25
C PRO A 174 -14.14 8.12 -5.66
N MET A 175 -14.00 7.46 -6.81
CA MET A 175 -12.70 7.31 -7.48
C MET A 175 -12.44 8.54 -8.34
N PRO A 176 -11.18 8.98 -8.50
CA PRO A 176 -10.83 9.92 -9.56
C PRO A 176 -11.20 9.37 -10.94
N PRO A 177 -11.52 10.26 -11.92
CA PRO A 177 -11.77 9.82 -13.29
C PRO A 177 -10.59 9.03 -13.86
N GLY A 178 -10.84 7.85 -14.42
CA GLY A 178 -9.82 7.00 -15.03
C GLY A 178 -9.14 6.02 -14.07
N GLU A 179 -9.53 6.02 -12.79
CA GLU A 179 -9.00 5.09 -11.79
C GLU A 179 -9.98 3.96 -11.43
N GLU A 180 -11.04 3.76 -12.21
CA GLU A 180 -11.95 2.63 -12.06
C GLU A 180 -11.25 1.29 -12.36
N VAL A 181 -11.73 0.19 -11.76
CA VAL A 181 -11.08 -1.12 -11.89
C VAL A 181 -11.02 -1.57 -13.35
N ARG A 182 -12.08 -1.28 -14.12
CA ARG A 182 -12.12 -1.58 -15.55
C ARG A 182 -11.05 -0.85 -16.37
N GLU A 183 -10.65 0.36 -15.98
CA GLU A 183 -9.63 1.11 -16.72
C GLU A 183 -8.25 0.50 -16.49
N PHE A 184 -7.93 0.14 -15.24
CA PHE A 184 -6.68 -0.55 -14.93
C PHE A 184 -6.64 -2.00 -15.44
N ALA A 185 -7.79 -2.68 -15.49
CA ALA A 185 -7.88 -4.05 -15.98
C ALA A 185 -7.47 -4.20 -17.45
N ARG A 186 -7.55 -3.12 -18.25
CA ARG A 186 -7.07 -3.09 -19.64
C ARG A 186 -5.59 -3.39 -19.79
N HIS A 187 -4.79 -3.16 -18.75
CA HIS A 187 -3.37 -3.50 -18.77
C HIS A 187 -3.09 -5.00 -18.62
N GLY A 188 -4.04 -5.80 -18.12
CA GLY A 188 -3.90 -7.25 -17.99
C GLY A 188 -2.78 -7.75 -17.05
N THR A 189 -2.19 -6.86 -16.24
CA THR A 189 -1.07 -7.18 -15.34
C THR A 189 -1.55 -7.78 -14.02
N THR A 190 -0.74 -7.81 -12.96
CA THR A 190 -1.21 -8.19 -11.62
C THR A 190 -1.91 -6.99 -10.95
N MET A 191 -3.07 -7.22 -10.34
CA MET A 191 -3.84 -6.21 -9.61
C MET A 191 -4.14 -6.69 -8.20
N ALA A 192 -3.89 -5.84 -7.20
CA ALA A 192 -4.31 -6.03 -5.83
C ALA A 192 -5.48 -5.09 -5.52
N LEU A 193 -6.63 -5.67 -5.18
CA LEU A 193 -7.89 -4.96 -4.97
C LEU A 193 -8.26 -4.95 -3.49
N PHE A 194 -8.18 -3.76 -2.91
CA PHE A 194 -8.57 -3.46 -1.54
C PHE A 194 -10.04 -3.04 -1.49
N LEU A 195 -10.66 -3.09 -0.30
CA LEU A 195 -11.98 -2.47 -0.02
C LEU A 195 -13.12 -2.84 -1.00
N SER A 196 -13.08 -4.05 -1.59
CA SER A 196 -13.94 -4.44 -2.72
C SER A 196 -14.92 -5.59 -2.41
N ALA A 197 -14.76 -6.26 -1.28
CA ALA A 197 -15.39 -7.56 -1.00
C ALA A 197 -16.93 -7.53 -0.99
N ALA A 198 -17.51 -6.50 -0.35
CA ALA A 198 -18.96 -6.33 -0.25
C ALA A 198 -19.68 -6.17 -1.59
N ARG A 199 -18.95 -5.90 -2.68
CA ARG A 199 -19.49 -5.67 -4.03
C ARG A 199 -18.81 -6.58 -5.07
N SER A 200 -18.55 -7.84 -4.69
CA SER A 200 -17.86 -8.82 -5.56
C SER A 200 -18.48 -8.99 -6.95
N GLY A 201 -19.81 -8.93 -7.07
CA GLY A 201 -20.48 -8.96 -8.37
C GLY A 201 -20.15 -7.75 -9.26
N GLN A 202 -20.02 -6.54 -8.69
CA GLN A 202 -19.55 -5.37 -9.45
C GLN A 202 -18.07 -5.52 -9.80
N LEU A 203 -17.25 -6.03 -8.87
CA LEU A 203 -15.84 -6.27 -9.12
C LEU A 203 -15.63 -7.19 -10.32
N VAL A 204 -16.33 -8.33 -10.37
CA VAL A 204 -16.26 -9.27 -11.49
C VAL A 204 -16.65 -8.58 -12.80
N ARG A 205 -17.73 -7.79 -12.82
CA ARG A 205 -18.13 -7.04 -14.02
C ARG A 205 -17.04 -6.08 -14.50
N GLU A 206 -16.49 -5.25 -13.61
CA GLU A 206 -15.46 -4.28 -14.00
C GLU A 206 -14.17 -4.95 -14.49
N LEU A 207 -13.77 -6.07 -13.88
CA LEU A 207 -12.61 -6.84 -14.36
C LEU A 207 -12.83 -7.41 -15.77
N LEU A 208 -14.03 -7.92 -16.06
CA LEU A 208 -14.39 -8.45 -17.37
C LEU A 208 -14.55 -7.34 -18.42
N GLU A 209 -15.23 -6.24 -18.07
CA GLU A 209 -15.36 -5.05 -18.93
C GLU A 209 -14.00 -4.44 -19.29
N GLY A 210 -13.04 -4.51 -18.37
CA GLY A 210 -11.66 -4.08 -18.60
C GLY A 210 -10.83 -5.07 -19.42
N GLY A 211 -11.33 -6.28 -19.70
CA GLY A 211 -10.70 -7.21 -20.64
C GLY A 211 -9.94 -8.38 -20.02
N TYR A 212 -10.00 -8.60 -18.70
CA TYR A 212 -9.47 -9.86 -18.16
C TYR A 212 -10.30 -11.06 -18.65
N PRO A 213 -9.67 -12.16 -19.07
CA PRO A 213 -10.37 -13.42 -19.34
C PRO A 213 -11.06 -13.97 -18.08
N THR A 214 -12.18 -14.66 -18.26
CA THR A 214 -12.88 -15.35 -17.16
C THR A 214 -12.01 -16.40 -16.46
N SER A 215 -11.03 -16.96 -17.17
CA SER A 215 -10.03 -17.90 -16.65
C SER A 215 -8.90 -17.25 -15.86
N THR A 216 -8.87 -15.92 -15.75
CA THR A 216 -7.79 -15.21 -15.03
C THR A 216 -7.77 -15.68 -13.57
N PRO A 217 -6.60 -16.11 -13.07
CA PRO A 217 -6.46 -16.55 -11.69
C PRO A 217 -6.74 -15.43 -10.69
N VAL A 218 -7.38 -15.80 -9.59
CA VAL A 218 -7.63 -14.91 -8.44
C VAL A 218 -7.23 -15.62 -7.16
N ILE A 219 -6.55 -14.90 -6.27
CA ILE A 219 -6.39 -15.28 -4.87
C ILE A 219 -7.31 -14.37 -4.06
N VAL A 220 -8.22 -14.99 -3.31
CA VAL A 220 -9.06 -14.34 -2.32
C VAL A 220 -8.42 -14.58 -0.96
N ALA A 221 -8.09 -13.51 -0.24
CA ALA A 221 -7.46 -13.61 1.07
C ALA A 221 -8.25 -12.83 2.10
N TYR A 222 -8.77 -13.54 3.09
CA TYR A 222 -9.52 -12.99 4.21
C TYR A 222 -8.66 -13.00 5.46
N GLN A 223 -8.59 -11.84 6.15
CA GLN A 223 -7.85 -11.67 7.38
C GLN A 223 -6.44 -12.30 7.33
N ALA A 224 -5.70 -11.96 6.27
CA ALA A 224 -4.36 -12.51 6.06
C ALA A 224 -3.49 -12.28 7.29
N THR A 225 -2.85 -13.35 7.79
CA THR A 225 -2.03 -13.44 9.00
C THR A 225 -2.77 -13.38 10.33
N TRP A 226 -4.09 -13.33 10.34
CA TRP A 226 -4.90 -13.44 11.56
C TRP A 226 -5.12 -14.93 11.89
N PRO A 227 -5.54 -15.27 13.13
CA PRO A 227 -5.92 -16.64 13.47
C PRO A 227 -7.02 -17.22 12.56
N GLU A 228 -7.95 -16.39 12.10
CA GLU A 228 -9.05 -16.74 11.20
C GLU A 228 -8.71 -16.63 9.71
N GLU A 229 -7.41 -16.59 9.35
CA GLU A 229 -6.96 -16.49 7.97
C GLU A 229 -7.65 -17.53 7.05
N LEU A 230 -8.10 -17.05 5.88
CA LEU A 230 -8.56 -17.91 4.80
C LEU A 230 -7.97 -17.43 3.47
N ILE A 231 -7.27 -18.33 2.78
CA ILE A 231 -6.73 -18.12 1.44
C ILE A 231 -7.40 -19.09 0.46
N VAL A 232 -8.15 -18.56 -0.49
CA VAL A 232 -8.84 -19.35 -1.53
C VAL A 232 -8.29 -18.97 -2.91
N ARG A 233 -8.11 -19.97 -3.77
CA ARG A 233 -7.75 -19.77 -5.17
C ARG A 233 -8.97 -20.06 -6.03
N CYS A 234 -9.31 -19.12 -6.91
CA CYS A 234 -10.38 -19.28 -7.87
C CYS A 234 -9.99 -18.60 -9.19
N THR A 235 -10.95 -18.44 -10.08
CA THR A 235 -10.82 -17.60 -11.27
C THR A 235 -11.83 -16.46 -11.23
N ILE A 236 -11.73 -15.50 -12.14
CA ILE A 236 -12.76 -14.45 -12.26
C ILE A 236 -14.16 -15.06 -12.45
N ALA A 237 -14.27 -16.16 -13.20
CA ALA A 237 -15.55 -16.86 -13.42
C ALA A 237 -16.24 -17.31 -12.12
N THR A 238 -15.46 -17.70 -11.12
CA THR A 238 -15.94 -18.30 -9.85
C THR A 238 -15.78 -17.37 -8.65
N LEU A 239 -15.27 -16.15 -8.87
CA LEU A 239 -14.91 -15.22 -7.81
C LEU A 239 -16.13 -14.79 -6.97
N GLU A 240 -17.23 -14.41 -7.63
CA GLU A 240 -18.43 -13.96 -6.90
C GLU A 240 -19.03 -15.09 -6.07
N GLU A 241 -19.10 -16.31 -6.61
CA GLU A 241 -19.56 -17.50 -5.91
C GLU A 241 -18.66 -17.81 -4.69
N THR A 242 -17.34 -17.83 -4.89
CA THR A 242 -16.34 -18.05 -3.83
C THR A 242 -16.54 -17.04 -2.68
N VAL A 243 -16.73 -15.77 -3.00
CA VAL A 243 -16.96 -14.71 -2.00
C VAL A 243 -18.25 -14.95 -1.21
N LYS A 244 -19.34 -15.36 -1.89
CA LYS A 244 -20.64 -15.61 -1.25
C LYS A 244 -20.62 -16.86 -0.39
N GLU A 245 -20.02 -17.94 -0.87
CA GLU A 245 -19.90 -19.22 -0.15
C GLU A 245 -19.21 -19.02 1.20
N HIS A 246 -18.08 -18.32 1.20
CA HIS A 246 -17.30 -18.04 2.41
C HIS A 246 -17.79 -16.80 3.19
N LYS A 247 -18.87 -16.14 2.74
CA LYS A 247 -19.46 -14.94 3.38
C LYS A 247 -18.45 -13.81 3.59
N LEU A 248 -17.61 -13.56 2.58
CA LEU A 248 -16.49 -12.62 2.65
C LEU A 248 -16.94 -11.20 2.26
N TRP A 249 -17.36 -10.39 3.24
CA TRP A 249 -17.87 -9.03 2.99
C TRP A 249 -16.96 -7.91 3.52
N LYS A 250 -15.96 -8.23 4.35
CA LYS A 250 -14.96 -7.29 4.89
C LYS A 250 -13.59 -7.96 5.00
N HIS A 251 -12.54 -7.17 5.29
CA HIS A 251 -11.16 -7.65 5.54
C HIS A 251 -10.65 -8.65 4.50
N THR A 252 -11.04 -8.45 3.25
CA THR A 252 -10.69 -9.34 2.13
C THR A 252 -9.90 -8.56 1.09
N LEU A 253 -8.77 -9.11 0.69
CA LEU A 253 -7.97 -8.67 -0.43
C LEU A 253 -8.15 -9.64 -1.60
N PHE A 254 -8.22 -9.11 -2.82
CA PHE A 254 -8.12 -9.92 -4.02
C PHE A 254 -6.81 -9.63 -4.73
N LEU A 255 -6.03 -10.66 -5.02
CA LEU A 255 -4.99 -10.58 -6.05
C LEU A 255 -5.58 -11.18 -7.32
N VAL A 256 -5.52 -10.45 -8.43
CA VAL A 256 -6.04 -10.87 -9.74
C VAL A 256 -4.93 -10.74 -10.76
N GLY A 257 -4.75 -11.75 -11.61
CA GLY A 257 -3.86 -11.62 -12.77
C GLY A 257 -3.07 -12.90 -13.10
N PRO A 258 -2.38 -12.89 -14.24
CA PRO A 258 -1.70 -14.08 -14.77
C PRO A 258 -0.53 -14.57 -13.89
N ALA A 259 0.15 -13.66 -13.17
CA ALA A 259 1.29 -14.00 -12.32
C ALA A 259 0.95 -15.01 -11.20
N LEU A 260 -0.33 -15.14 -10.83
CA LEU A 260 -0.75 -15.97 -9.70
C LEU A 260 -0.81 -17.47 -10.03
N ALA A 261 -0.78 -17.83 -11.31
CA ALA A 261 -0.71 -19.22 -11.77
C ALA A 261 0.50 -19.51 -12.65
N ALA A 262 1.01 -18.51 -13.38
CA ALA A 262 2.06 -18.69 -14.37
C ALA A 262 3.39 -19.16 -13.77
N ARG A 263 4.23 -19.72 -14.65
CA ARG A 263 5.67 -19.85 -14.48
C ARG A 263 6.29 -18.89 -15.50
N GLY A 264 7.16 -17.98 -15.05
CA GLY A 264 7.83 -17.04 -15.94
C GLY A 264 9.05 -17.61 -16.63
N THR A 265 9.72 -16.76 -17.40
CA THR A 265 11.07 -17.03 -17.86
C THR A 265 12.11 -16.66 -16.79
N ARG A 266 13.31 -17.20 -16.94
CA ARG A 266 14.41 -16.93 -16.01
C ARG A 266 14.82 -15.45 -16.14
N SER A 267 14.64 -14.69 -15.06
CA SER A 267 15.16 -13.32 -14.96
C SER A 267 16.68 -13.26 -15.20
N HIS A 268 17.14 -12.18 -15.83
CA HIS A 268 18.55 -11.89 -15.99
C HIS A 268 19.23 -11.37 -14.72
N LEU A 269 18.49 -11.06 -13.65
CA LEU A 269 19.01 -10.53 -12.38
C LEU A 269 20.20 -11.35 -11.85
N TYR A 270 20.06 -12.68 -11.88
CA TYR A 270 21.11 -13.61 -11.45
C TYR A 270 21.85 -14.28 -12.61
N HIS A 271 21.57 -13.92 -13.87
CA HIS A 271 22.25 -14.52 -15.02
C HIS A 271 23.76 -14.22 -14.96
N PRO A 272 24.65 -15.20 -15.19
CA PRO A 272 26.09 -15.02 -15.04
C PRO A 272 26.68 -13.98 -16.01
N GLY A 273 26.07 -13.82 -17.18
CA GLY A 273 26.44 -12.79 -18.15
C GLY A 273 25.96 -11.37 -17.81
N HIS A 274 25.17 -11.18 -16.74
CA HIS A 274 24.69 -9.86 -16.31
C HIS A 274 25.64 -9.24 -15.29
N PHE A 275 25.98 -7.97 -15.48
CA PHE A 275 26.83 -7.21 -14.57
C PHE A 275 25.96 -6.40 -13.60
N HIS A 276 26.31 -6.40 -12.32
CA HIS A 276 25.83 -5.41 -11.35
C HIS A 276 26.95 -5.01 -10.40
N GLY A 277 26.74 -3.97 -9.57
CA GLY A 277 27.77 -3.32 -8.76
C GLY A 277 28.62 -4.24 -7.86
N PHE A 278 28.14 -5.44 -7.54
CA PHE A 278 28.83 -6.41 -6.67
C PHE A 278 29.27 -7.70 -7.38
N ARG A 279 28.95 -7.87 -8.67
CA ARG A 279 29.28 -9.09 -9.42
C ARG A 279 29.68 -8.75 -10.85
N LYS A 280 30.93 -9.09 -11.19
CA LYS A 280 31.38 -9.05 -12.58
C LYS A 280 30.61 -10.08 -13.41
N ALA A 281 30.27 -9.71 -14.63
CA ALA A 281 29.70 -10.66 -15.58
C ALA A 281 30.76 -11.68 -16.00
N ASP A 282 30.38 -12.94 -16.06
CA ASP A 282 31.17 -13.98 -16.71
C ASP A 282 31.29 -13.68 -18.22
N PRO A 283 32.51 -13.55 -18.77
CA PRO A 283 32.70 -13.15 -20.17
C PRO A 283 32.05 -14.12 -21.17
N GLY A 284 32.09 -15.42 -20.89
CA GLY A 284 31.52 -16.45 -21.77
C GLY A 284 29.99 -16.38 -21.79
N ALA A 285 29.38 -16.36 -20.61
CA ALA A 285 27.93 -16.22 -20.47
C ALA A 285 27.41 -14.88 -21.01
N ARG A 286 28.18 -13.80 -20.88
CA ARG A 286 27.82 -12.48 -21.43
C ARG A 286 27.83 -12.48 -22.95
N ARG A 287 28.81 -13.14 -23.57
CA ARG A 287 28.87 -13.31 -25.03
C ARG A 287 27.66 -14.10 -25.52
N ALA A 288 27.42 -15.27 -24.91
CA ALA A 288 26.27 -16.12 -25.26
C ALA A 288 24.91 -15.41 -25.07
N LEU A 289 24.80 -14.56 -24.06
CA LEU A 289 23.58 -13.76 -23.83
C LEU A 289 23.36 -12.72 -24.93
N ARG A 290 24.42 -12.03 -25.38
CA ARG A 290 24.35 -11.05 -26.47
C ARG A 290 24.00 -11.69 -27.80
N GLU A 291 24.56 -12.85 -28.08
CA GLU A 291 24.29 -13.61 -29.32
C GLU A 291 22.84 -14.08 -29.39
N ARG A 292 22.27 -14.51 -28.26
CA ARG A 292 20.83 -14.86 -28.17
C ARG A 292 19.90 -13.66 -28.33
N GLY A 293 20.27 -12.49 -27.81
CA GLY A 293 19.47 -11.26 -27.92
C GLY A 293 19.58 -10.54 -29.27
N ALA A 294 20.59 -10.83 -30.08
CA ALA A 294 20.76 -10.26 -31.42
C ALA A 294 20.01 -11.05 -32.51
N GLY A 295 19.42 -12.20 -32.16
CA GLY A 295 18.67 -13.08 -33.08
C GLY A 295 17.16 -13.16 -32.81
N SER A 296 16.63 -12.30 -31.95
CA SER A 296 15.20 -12.17 -31.62
C SER A 296 14.63 -10.85 -32.14
#